data_AF-A0A3P7KZ96-F1
#
_entry.id   AF-A0A3P7KZ96-F1
#
_cell.length_a   1.000
_cell.length_b   1.000
_cell.length_c   1.000
_cell.angle_alpha   90.00
_cell.angle_beta   90.00
_cell.angle_gamma   90.00
#
_symmetry.space_group_name_H-M   'P 1'
#
loop_
_entity.id
_entity.type
_entity.pdbx_description
1 polymer ?
#
loop_
_entity_poly.entity_id
_entity_poly.type
_entity_poly.pdbx_seq_one_letter_code
_entity_poly.pdbx_strand_id
1 'polypeptide(L)' 'MRRIRPEFFRQNLRGAWEFNYVGAKNALRDDLAVLYETVVKTQYGAHFTQDDAEALVQICVAYGKAFQDYVDYKAAYFPF' A
#
# COMPACT_ATOMS: atom_id res chain seq x y z
N MET A 1 14.80 11.22 -0.19
CA MET A 1 13.43 10.72 -0.46
C MET A 1 12.55 11.03 0.74
N ARG A 2 11.51 11.84 0.57
CA ARG A 2 10.57 12.21 1.64
C ARG A 2 9.49 11.13 1.68
N ARG A 3 9.38 10.38 2.79
CA ARG A 3 8.34 9.34 2.96
C ARG A 3 6.97 9.97 2.73
N ILE A 4 6.27 9.48 1.71
CA ILE A 4 4.87 9.83 1.44
C ILE A 4 4.07 9.08 2.51
N ARG A 5 3.65 9.79 3.57
CA ARG A 5 2.72 9.32 4.64
C ARG A 5 3.31 8.45 5.77
N PRO A 6 4.20 9.00 6.61
CA PRO A 6 4.72 8.33 7.81
C PRO A 6 3.65 7.93 8.86
N GLU A 7 2.44 8.47 8.77
CA GLU A 7 1.33 8.23 9.68
C GLU A 7 0.70 6.83 9.59
N PHE A 8 0.91 6.11 8.48
CA PHE A 8 0.34 4.77 8.26
C PHE A 8 1.27 3.63 8.67
N PHE A 9 2.58 3.86 8.70
CA PHE A 9 3.57 2.85 9.07
C PHE A 9 4.43 3.39 10.22
N ARG A 10 4.28 2.78 11.40
CA ARG A 10 5.02 3.16 12.61
C ARG A 10 5.79 1.97 13.17
N GLN A 11 6.94 2.23 13.79
CA GLN A 11 7.59 1.21 14.61
C GLN A 11 6.93 1.18 15.99
N ASN A 12 6.60 -0.03 16.45
CA ASN A 12 6.18 -0.22 17.83
C ASN A 12 7.39 -0.14 18.78
N LEU A 13 7.12 -0.19 20.09
CA LEU A 13 8.16 -0.12 21.12
C LEU A 13 9.20 -1.26 21.06
N ARG A 14 8.92 -2.31 20.28
CA ARG A 14 9.83 -3.45 20.05
C ARG A 14 10.61 -3.32 18.74
N GLY A 15 10.48 -2.20 18.03
CA GLY A 15 11.13 -1.93 16.75
C GLY A 15 10.47 -2.61 15.54
N ALA A 16 9.35 -3.33 15.73
CA ALA A 16 8.63 -3.97 14.63
C ALA A 16 7.73 -2.96 13.90
N TRP A 17 7.64 -3.07 12.58
CA TRP A 17 6.79 -2.22 11.76
C TRP A 17 5.32 -2.65 11.87
N GLU A 18 4.46 -1.71 12.22
CA GLU A 18 3.01 -1.87 12.29
C GLU A 18 2.33 -0.95 11.29
N PHE A 19 1.33 -1.49 10.59
CA PHE A 19 0.43 -0.73 9.73
C PHE A 19 -0.78 -0.26 10.53
N ASN A 20 -1.02 1.06 10.54
CA ASN A 20 -2.17 1.66 11.17
C ASN A 20 -3.41 1.48 10.28
N TYR A 21 -3.99 0.28 10.32
CA TYR A 21 -5.17 -0.09 9.52
C TYR A 21 -6.36 0.85 9.74
N VAL A 22 -6.62 1.28 10.99
CA VAL A 22 -7.74 2.18 11.31
C VAL A 22 -7.53 3.57 10.71
N GLY A 23 -6.31 4.12 10.81
CA GLY A 23 -5.95 5.39 10.18
C GLY A 23 -5.96 5.32 8.65
N ALA A 24 -5.44 4.22 8.09
CA ALA A 24 -5.45 3.96 6.66
C ALA A 24 -6.87 3.84 6.12
N LYS A 25 -7.75 3.03 6.72
CA LYS A 25 -9.13 2.82 6.28
C LYS A 25 -10.00 4.09 6.31
N ASN A 26 -9.76 4.98 7.28
CA ASN A 26 -10.50 6.23 7.37
C ASN A 26 -9.99 7.30 6.39
N ALA A 27 -8.71 7.23 5.99
CA ALA A 27 -8.06 8.20 5.11
C ALA A 27 -8.00 7.76 3.64
N LEU A 28 -7.93 6.46 3.41
CA LEU A 28 -8.03 5.78 2.12
C LEU A 28 -9.43 5.19 2.11
N ARG A 29 -10.37 5.86 1.43
CA ARG A 29 -11.53 5.12 0.92
C ARG A 29 -10.95 3.95 0.13
N ASP A 30 -11.42 2.72 0.36
CA ASP A 30 -10.90 1.46 -0.19
C ASP A 30 -11.01 1.34 -1.75
N ASP A 31 -10.89 2.46 -2.44
CA ASP A 31 -10.99 2.65 -3.87
C ASP A 31 -9.58 2.72 -4.49
N LEU A 32 -9.36 1.90 -5.53
CA LEU A 32 -8.07 1.78 -6.19
C LEU A 32 -7.61 3.11 -6.79
N ALA A 33 -8.51 3.91 -7.36
CA ALA A 33 -8.18 5.19 -7.95
C ALA A 33 -7.69 6.17 -6.87
N VAL A 34 -8.42 6.25 -5.74
CA VAL A 34 -8.04 7.10 -4.61
C VAL A 34 -6.67 6.70 -4.04
N LEU A 35 -6.40 5.40 -3.93
CA LEU A 35 -5.11 4.87 -3.45
C LEU A 35 -3.98 5.17 -4.45
N TYR A 36 -4.20 4.93 -5.74
CA TYR A 36 -3.24 5.17 -6.80
C TYR A 36 -2.86 6.64 -6.89
N GLU A 37 -3.84 7.53 -6.98
CA GLU A 37 -3.63 8.99 -7.05
C GLU A 37 -2.94 9.52 -5.78
N THR A 38 -3.24 8.91 -4.64
CA THR A 38 -2.61 9.24 -3.36
C THR A 38 -1.13 8.90 -3.33
N VAL A 39 -0.75 7.71 -3.80
CA VAL A 39 0.60 7.16 -3.68
C VAL A 39 1.47 7.55 -4.87
N VAL A 40 0.97 7.32 -6.08
CA VAL A 40 1.68 7.50 -7.36
C VAL A 40 1.62 8.96 -7.84
N LYS A 41 0.66 9.76 -7.34
CA LYS A 41 0.47 11.18 -7.70
C LYS A 41 0.09 11.41 -9.17
N THR A 42 -0.47 10.40 -9.82
CA THR A 42 -0.95 10.43 -11.20
C THR A 42 -2.42 10.04 -11.22
N GLN A 43 -3.22 10.66 -12.09
CA GLN A 43 -4.65 10.35 -12.24
C GLN A 43 -4.86 8.91 -12.71
N TYR A 44 -5.85 8.22 -12.13
CA TYR A 44 -6.23 6.88 -12.55
C TYR A 44 -7.60 6.91 -13.23
N GLY A 45 -7.66 6.50 -14.49
CA GLY A 45 -8.87 6.59 -15.32
C GLY A 45 -9.20 5.32 -16.10
N ALA A 46 -8.56 4.20 -15.76
CA ALA A 46 -8.74 2.94 -16.45
C ALA A 46 -9.69 2.01 -15.68
N HIS A 47 -10.48 1.22 -16.42
CA HIS A 47 -11.44 0.25 -15.88
C HIS A 47 -11.29 -1.11 -16.56
N PHE A 48 -10.05 -1.51 -16.86
CA PHE A 48 -9.73 -2.84 -17.33
C PHE A 48 -8.93 -3.59 -16.27
N THR A 49 -9.16 -4.89 -16.15
CA THR A 49 -8.52 -5.74 -15.13
C THR A 49 -6.99 -5.73 -15.21
N GLN A 50 -6.43 -5.59 -16.41
CA GLN A 50 -4.98 -5.45 -16.60
C GLN A 50 -4.48 -4.13 -16.00
N ASP A 51 -5.16 -3.03 -16.30
CA ASP A 51 -4.77 -1.70 -15.80
C ASP A 51 -4.94 -1.61 -14.27
N ASP A 52 -5.99 -2.25 -13.73
CA ASP A 52 -6.22 -2.35 -12.28
C ASP A 52 -5.08 -3.13 -11.59
N ALA A 53 -4.65 -4.24 -12.20
CA ALA A 53 -3.53 -5.03 -11.70
C ALA A 53 -2.21 -4.25 -11.77
N GLU A 54 -1.96 -3.54 -12.87
CA GLU A 54 -0.76 -2.72 -13.02
C GLU A 54 -0.75 -1.57 -12.00
N ALA A 55 -1.88 -0.89 -11.82
CA ALA A 55 -2.03 0.18 -10.84
C ALA A 55 -1.73 -0.32 -9.42
N LEU A 56 -2.25 -1.50 -9.06
CA LEU A 56 -1.98 -2.12 -7.77
C LEU A 56 -0.49 -2.46 -7.59
N VAL A 57 0.17 -2.96 -8.64
CA VAL A 57 1.62 -3.24 -8.61
C VAL A 57 2.42 -1.95 -8.40
N GLN A 58 2.08 -0.87 -9.12
CA GLN A 58 2.77 0.41 -8.97
C GLN A 58 2.63 0.98 -7.55
N ILE A 59 1.44 0.86 -6.94
CA ILE A 59 1.23 1.23 -5.53
C ILE A 59 2.12 0.42 -4.59
N CYS A 60 2.18 -0.91 -4.77
CA CYS A 60 3.01 -1.80 -3.96
C CYS A 60 4.50 -1.43 -4.07
N VAL A 61 4.98 -1.18 -5.29
CA VAL A 61 6.39 -0.82 -5.56
C VAL A 61 6.75 0.54 -4.99
N ALA A 62 5.83 1.51 -4.98
CA ALA A 62 6.08 2.85 -4.45
C ALA A 62 6.39 2.87 -2.95
N TYR A 63 5.89 1.91 -2.17
CA TYR A 63 6.25 1.74 -0.76
C TYR A 63 7.61 1.06 -0.55
N GLY A 64 8.17 0.45 -1.59
CA GLY A 64 9.51 -0.13 -1.62
C GLY A 64 9.73 -1.25 -0.60
N LYS A 65 10.96 -1.33 -0.08
CA LYS A 65 11.42 -2.44 0.77
C LYS A 65 10.56 -2.68 2.02
N ALA A 66 10.01 -1.61 2.62
CA ALA A 66 9.18 -1.75 3.81
C ALA A 66 7.87 -2.52 3.55
N PHE A 67 7.29 -2.35 2.35
CA PHE A 67 6.11 -3.12 1.95
C PHE A 67 6.47 -4.56 1.60
N GLN A 68 7.61 -4.79 0.94
CA GLN A 68 8.12 -6.14 0.67
C GLN A 68 8.33 -6.92 1.96
N ASP A 69 9.07 -6.35 2.92
CA ASP A 69 9.34 -6.98 4.22
C ASP A 69 8.01 -7.27 4.98
N TYR A 70 6.99 -6.41 4.83
CA TYR A 70 5.65 -6.63 5.41
C TYR A 70 4.89 -7.77 4.73
N VAL A 71 4.87 -7.82 3.40
CA VAL A 71 4.18 -8.88 2.64
C VAL A 71 4.84 -10.22 2.89
N ASP A 72 6.18 -10.29 2.93
CA ASP A 72 6.92 -11.52 3.24
C ASP A 72 6.59 -12.03 4.65
N TYR A 73 6.51 -11.13 5.63
CA TYR A 73 6.13 -11.49 7.00
C TYR A 73 4.67 -11.94 7.12
N LYS A 74 3.77 -11.35 6.32
CA LYS A 74 2.32 -11.65 6.32
C LYS A 74 1.90 -12.69 5.30
N ALA A 75 2.86 -13.25 4.55
CA ALA A 75 2.58 -14.23 3.51
C ALA A 75 1.77 -15.39 4.11
N ALA A 76 0.55 -15.55 3.62
CA ALA A 76 -0.27 -16.70 3.94
C ALA A 76 -0.13 -17.71 2.80
N TYR A 77 -0.13 -18.99 3.16
CA TYR A 77 -0.21 -20.05 2.16
C TYR A 77 -1.50 -19.87 1.36
N PHE A 78 -1.38 -19.63 0.06
CA PHE A 78 -2.50 -19.70 -0.85
C PHE A 78 -2.66 -21.17 -1.25
N PRO A 79 -3.76 -21.83 -0.91
CA PRO A 79 -3.96 -23.22 -1.28
C PRO A 79 -4.15 -23.28 -2.80
N PHE A 80 -3.17 -23.86 -3.49
CA PHE A 80 -3.37 -24.40 -4.83
C PHE A 80 -4.17 -25.70 -4.71
#